data_AF-A0A2T7NFX4-F1
#
_entry.id   AF-A0A2T7NFX4-F1
#
_cell.length_a   1.000
_cell.length_b   1.000
_cell.length_c   1.000
_cell.angle_alpha   90.00
_cell.angle_beta   90.00
_cell.angle_gamma   90.00
#
_symmetry.space_group_name_H-M   'P 1'
#
loop_
_entity.id
_entity.type
_entity.pdbx_description
1 polymer ?
#
loop_
_entity_poly.entity_id
_entity_poly.type
_entity_poly.pdbx_seq_one_letter_code
_entity_poly.pdbx_strand_id
1 'polypeptide(L)'
;MASRLVDFYHYTDESSAQEIQRTGHIWPSQASGPDAVLGTGVYGTKVPPHAGKGQIARNNWDGTGNWHARRAGGSVDYVFHLRIPLNNLREVKTHNGRQMYLHRNPIRLADYDYNIIEVP
;
A
#
# COMPACT_ATOMS: atom_id res chain seq x y z
N MET A 1 13.50 18.10 -15.30
CA MET A 1 14.25 17.22 -14.37
C MET A 1 13.45 15.94 -14.21
N ALA A 2 14.07 14.76 -14.33
CA ALA A 2 13.38 13.50 -14.05
C ALA A 2 13.03 13.46 -12.55
N SER A 3 11.78 13.13 -12.23
CA SER A 3 11.36 12.97 -10.83
C SER A 3 12.01 11.73 -10.22
N ARG A 4 12.40 11.84 -8.95
CA ARG A 4 12.96 10.72 -8.18
C ARG A 4 11.90 9.61 -8.04
N LEU A 5 12.29 8.38 -8.37
CA LEU A 5 11.49 7.19 -8.09
C LEU A 5 11.58 6.82 -6.60
N VAL A 6 10.50 6.27 -6.06
CA VAL A 6 10.42 5.78 -4.69
C VAL A 6 9.77 4.40 -4.66
N ASP A 7 10.15 3.60 -3.67
CA ASP A 7 9.54 2.31 -3.40
C ASP A 7 8.16 2.52 -2.79
N PHE A 8 7.15 1.98 -3.46
CA PHE A 8 5.75 2.01 -3.03
C PHE A 8 5.30 0.57 -2.78
N TYR A 9 5.08 0.24 -1.51
CA TYR A 9 4.58 -1.07 -1.09
C TYR A 9 3.09 -1.01 -0.81
N HIS A 10 2.29 -1.66 -1.67
CA HIS A 10 0.86 -1.85 -1.46
C HIS A 10 0.60 -3.26 -0.93
N TYR A 11 0.31 -3.36 0.37
CA TYR A 11 0.00 -4.62 1.03
C TYR A 11 -1.46 -4.98 0.90
N THR A 12 -1.71 -6.27 0.70
CA THR A 12 -3.05 -6.80 0.46
C THR A 12 -3.15 -8.27 0.87
N ASP A 13 -4.38 -8.81 0.88
CA ASP A 13 -4.64 -10.25 0.97
C ASP A 13 -4.49 -10.98 -0.37
N GLU A 14 -4.49 -12.31 -0.30
CA GLU A 14 -4.36 -13.20 -1.47
C GLU A 14 -5.45 -12.97 -2.52
N SER A 15 -6.71 -12.85 -2.09
CA SER A 15 -7.85 -12.72 -3.01
C SER A 15 -7.77 -11.44 -3.84
N SER A 16 -7.41 -10.35 -3.19
CA SER A 16 -7.19 -9.05 -3.80
C SER A 16 -5.92 -9.06 -4.66
N ALA A 17 -4.86 -9.77 -4.25
CA ALA A 17 -3.67 -9.94 -5.08
C ALA A 17 -3.98 -10.66 -6.39
N GLN A 18 -4.77 -11.73 -6.36
CA GLN A 18 -5.23 -12.45 -7.55
C GLN A 18 -6.07 -11.55 -8.45
N GLU A 19 -6.96 -10.71 -7.89
CA GLU A 19 -7.75 -9.77 -8.68
C GLU A 19 -6.90 -8.68 -9.34
N ILE A 20 -5.94 -8.10 -8.60
CA ILE A 20 -5.01 -7.10 -9.12
C ILE A 20 -4.16 -7.72 -10.24
N GLN A 21 -3.68 -8.95 -10.07
CA GLN A 21 -2.95 -9.68 -11.12
C GLN A 21 -3.82 -9.90 -12.38
N ARG A 22 -5.08 -10.30 -12.19
CA ARG A 22 -6.02 -10.54 -13.29
C ARG A 22 -6.38 -9.27 -14.06
N THR A 23 -6.56 -8.16 -13.35
CA THR A 23 -7.03 -6.89 -13.95
C THR A 23 -5.90 -5.97 -14.36
N GLY A 24 -4.70 -6.16 -13.82
CA GLY A 24 -3.56 -5.26 -13.97
C GLY A 24 -3.75 -3.90 -13.29
N HIS A 25 -4.72 -3.77 -12.38
CA HIS A 25 -5.07 -2.52 -11.73
C HIS A 25 -5.16 -2.66 -10.21
N ILE A 26 -4.60 -1.69 -9.49
CA ILE A 26 -4.89 -1.44 -8.08
C ILE A 26 -5.93 -0.33 -8.02
N TRP A 27 -7.13 -0.67 -7.57
CA TRP A 27 -8.24 0.27 -7.50
C TRP A 27 -8.18 1.12 -6.22
N PRO A 28 -8.59 2.40 -6.28
CA PRO A 28 -8.63 3.28 -5.11
C PRO A 28 -9.57 2.76 -4.02
N SER A 29 -9.13 2.84 -2.76
CA SER A 29 -10.03 2.78 -1.61
C SER A 29 -10.89 4.05 -1.59
N GLN A 30 -12.19 3.92 -1.32
CA GLN A 30 -13.15 5.03 -1.31
C GLN A 30 -13.13 5.81 0.02
N ALA A 31 -13.25 7.14 -0.04
CA ALA A 31 -13.24 8.05 1.11
C ALA A 31 -14.27 7.75 2.22
N SER A 32 -15.36 7.05 1.91
CA SER A 32 -16.40 6.67 2.87
C SER A 32 -16.07 5.41 3.69
N GLY A 33 -14.94 4.75 3.42
CA GLY A 33 -14.50 3.56 4.16
C GLY A 33 -13.57 3.88 5.33
N PRO A 34 -13.44 2.97 6.33
CA PRO A 34 -12.53 3.10 7.46
C PRO A 34 -11.04 3.16 7.07
N ASP A 35 -10.72 2.89 5.80
CA ASP A 35 -9.36 2.79 5.26
C ASP A 35 -8.86 4.05 4.53
N ALA A 36 -9.72 5.06 4.32
CA ALA A 36 -9.40 6.24 3.51
C ALA A 36 -9.06 7.49 4.34
N VAL A 37 -8.13 7.35 5.29
CA VAL A 37 -7.72 8.40 6.22
C VAL A 37 -7.23 9.68 5.52
N LEU A 38 -6.78 9.58 4.26
CA LEU A 38 -6.26 10.70 3.45
C LEU A 38 -7.14 11.03 2.22
N GLY A 39 -8.34 10.47 2.15
CA GLY A 39 -9.28 10.58 1.01
C GLY A 39 -9.21 9.38 0.05
N THR A 40 -9.95 9.45 -1.06
CA THR A 40 -9.96 8.37 -2.06
C THR A 40 -8.58 8.21 -2.72
N GLY A 41 -8.08 6.98 -2.83
CA GLY A 41 -6.84 6.69 -3.55
C GLY A 41 -6.27 5.30 -3.23
N VAL A 42 -5.15 4.98 -3.87
CA VAL A 42 -4.35 3.79 -3.61
C VAL A 42 -3.27 4.13 -2.59
N TYR A 43 -3.24 3.35 -1.51
CA TYR A 43 -2.34 3.58 -0.39
C TYR A 43 -1.14 2.64 -0.46
N GLY A 44 0.02 3.17 -0.08
CA GLY A 44 1.23 2.39 0.08
C GLY A 44 2.09 2.92 1.21
N THR A 45 3.20 2.25 1.47
CA THR A 45 4.18 2.62 2.49
C THR A 45 5.60 2.43 1.96
N LYS A 46 6.59 3.00 2.66
CA LYS A 46 8.02 2.67 2.50
C LYS A 46 8.45 1.41 3.24
N VAL A 47 7.60 0.86 4.11
CA VAL A 47 7.98 -0.30 4.93
C VAL A 47 8.09 -1.54 4.03
N PRO A 48 9.28 -2.16 3.91
CA PRO A 48 9.50 -3.31 3.03
C PRO A 48 9.00 -4.62 3.66
N PRO A 49 8.76 -5.68 2.86
CA PRO A 49 8.15 -6.92 3.35
C PRO A 49 9.01 -7.66 4.40
N HIS A 50 10.34 -7.49 4.37
CA HIS A 50 11.24 -8.10 5.35
C HIS A 50 11.12 -7.50 6.77
N ALA A 51 10.36 -6.41 6.95
CA ALA A 51 10.00 -5.93 8.28
C ALA A 51 9.04 -6.89 9.02
N GLY A 52 8.38 -7.79 8.29
CA GLY A 52 7.47 -8.80 8.84
C GLY A 52 6.05 -8.29 9.06
N LYS A 53 5.08 -9.22 8.93
CA LYS A 53 3.63 -8.94 8.95
C LYS A 53 3.17 -8.10 10.14
N GLY A 54 3.75 -8.34 11.33
CA GLY A 54 3.40 -7.60 12.55
C GLY A 54 3.77 -6.11 12.48
N GLN A 55 4.99 -5.80 12.03
CA GLN A 55 5.44 -4.41 11.91
C GLN A 55 4.72 -3.69 10.78
N ILE A 56 4.49 -4.36 9.65
CA ILE A 56 3.75 -3.81 8.51
C ILE A 56 2.31 -3.48 8.93
N ALA A 57 1.61 -4.41 9.59
CA ALA A 57 0.25 -4.19 10.03
C ALA A 57 0.14 -3.05 11.05
N ARG A 58 1.10 -2.96 11.99
CA ARG A 58 1.16 -1.82 12.91
C ARG A 58 1.40 -0.51 12.17
N ASN A 59 2.36 -0.46 11.25
CA ASN A 59 2.60 0.75 10.46
C ASN A 59 1.34 1.21 9.73
N ASN A 60 0.56 0.28 9.18
CA ASN A 60 -0.59 0.63 8.35
C ASN A 60 -1.85 0.96 9.19
N TRP A 61 -2.10 0.26 10.31
CA TRP A 61 -3.38 0.32 11.03
C TRP A 61 -3.30 0.55 12.54
N ASP A 62 -2.13 0.78 13.15
CA ASP A 62 -2.04 0.94 14.62
C ASP A 62 -2.85 2.16 15.16
N GLY A 63 -3.31 3.06 14.29
CA GLY A 63 -4.11 4.25 14.66
C GLY A 63 -5.61 3.99 14.64
N THR A 64 -6.03 2.83 14.14
CA THR A 64 -7.43 2.39 14.09
C THR A 64 -7.74 1.31 15.11
N GLY A 65 -6.73 0.85 15.88
CA GLY A 65 -6.85 -0.26 16.83
C GLY A 65 -7.02 -1.64 16.19
N ASN A 66 -7.10 -1.72 14.86
CA ASN A 66 -7.52 -2.95 14.15
C ASN A 66 -6.35 -3.71 13.48
N TRP A 67 -5.10 -3.36 13.79
CA TRP A 67 -3.93 -3.95 13.12
C TRP A 67 -3.81 -5.46 13.35
N HIS A 68 -4.24 -5.96 14.51
CA HIS A 68 -4.25 -7.40 14.81
C HIS A 68 -5.20 -8.17 13.89
N ALA A 69 -6.43 -7.68 13.69
CA ALA A 69 -7.40 -8.37 12.84
C ALA A 69 -7.00 -8.26 11.36
N ARG A 70 -6.46 -7.10 10.93
CA ARG A 70 -5.93 -6.93 9.57
C ARG A 70 -4.79 -7.90 9.27
N ARG A 71 -3.88 -8.09 10.23
CA ARG A 71 -2.82 -9.10 10.12
C ARG A 71 -3.40 -10.51 10.06
N ALA A 72 -4.30 -10.86 10.99
CA ALA A 72 -4.87 -12.21 11.07
C ALA A 72 -5.76 -12.55 9.85
N GLY A 73 -6.41 -11.56 9.26
CA GLY A 73 -7.21 -11.67 8.04
C GLY A 73 -6.41 -11.53 6.75
N GLY A 74 -5.08 -11.53 6.82
CA GLY A 74 -4.22 -11.63 5.64
C GLY A 74 -3.98 -10.33 4.87
N SER A 75 -4.38 -9.15 5.36
CA SER A 75 -4.19 -7.86 4.65
C SER A 75 -2.71 -7.45 4.42
N VAL A 76 -1.77 -8.31 4.80
CA VAL A 76 -0.32 -8.14 4.64
C VAL A 76 0.35 -9.42 4.14
N ASP A 77 -0.41 -10.33 3.52
CA ASP A 77 0.12 -11.60 2.99
C ASP A 77 0.82 -11.42 1.66
N TYR A 78 0.35 -10.48 0.84
CA TYR A 78 0.97 -10.13 -0.43
C TYR A 78 1.30 -8.65 -0.48
N VAL A 79 2.33 -8.31 -1.26
CA VAL A 79 2.68 -6.92 -1.53
C VAL A 79 2.98 -6.72 -3.01
N PHE A 80 2.39 -5.65 -3.56
CA PHE A 80 2.81 -5.07 -4.83
C PHE A 80 3.86 -4.02 -4.51
N HIS A 81 5.10 -4.30 -4.89
CA HIS A 81 6.19 -3.35 -4.83
C HIS A 81 6.28 -2.65 -6.18
N LEU A 82 6.05 -1.33 -6.22
CA LEU A 82 6.15 -0.51 -7.42
C LEU A 82 7.21 0.56 -7.24
N ARG A 83 7.93 0.90 -8.32
CA ARG A 83 8.78 2.09 -8.39
C ARG A 83 8.01 3.23 -9.03
N ILE A 84 7.52 4.17 -8.20
CA ILE A 84 6.64 5.25 -8.65
C ILE A 84 7.37 6.61 -8.55
N PRO A 85 7.24 7.50 -9.53
CA PRO A 85 7.69 8.89 -9.42
C PRO A 85 7.08 9.61 -8.21
N LEU A 86 7.92 10.24 -7.37
CA LEU A 86 7.44 10.92 -6.15
C LEU A 86 6.40 12.02 -6.44
N ASN A 87 6.46 12.67 -7.60
CA ASN A 87 5.47 13.67 -8.03
C ASN A 87 4.08 13.10 -8.35
N ASN A 88 3.96 11.78 -8.51
CA ASN A 88 2.66 11.09 -8.65
C ASN A 88 2.07 10.71 -7.29
N LEU A 89 2.80 10.94 -6.20
CA LEU A 89 2.42 10.53 -4.85
C LEU A 89 2.28 11.74 -3.93
N ARG A 90 1.30 11.67 -3.04
CA ARG A 90 1.30 12.48 -1.83
C ARG A 90 1.94 11.67 -0.72
N GLU A 91 3.10 12.11 -0.23
CA GLU A 91 3.70 11.57 0.97
C GLU A 91 3.06 12.20 2.21
N VAL A 92 2.68 11.36 3.17
CA VAL A 92 2.18 11.80 4.46
C VAL A 92 2.98 11.11 5.55
N LYS A 93 3.48 11.92 6.49
CA LYS A 93 4.09 11.44 7.73
C LYS A 93 3.14 11.76 8.87
N THR A 94 2.72 10.75 9.62
CA THR A 94 1.86 10.96 10.79
C THR A 94 2.73 11.34 12.00
N HIS A 95 2.08 11.92 13.01
CA HIS A 95 2.71 12.29 14.29
C HIS A 95 3.38 11.10 15.00
N ASN A 96 2.97 9.87 14.68
CA ASN A 96 3.51 8.63 15.23
C ASN A 96 4.72 8.09 14.44
N GLY A 97 5.25 8.87 13.49
CA GLY A 97 6.38 8.48 12.62
C GLY A 97 6.00 7.54 11.47
N ARG A 98 4.72 7.22 11.28
CA ARG A 98 4.29 6.38 10.14
C ARG A 98 4.41 7.16 8.86
N GLN A 99 4.93 6.50 7.84
CA GLN A 99 5.01 7.05 6.49
C GLN A 99 3.98 6.34 5.62
N MET A 100 3.23 7.12 4.86
CA MET A 100 2.27 6.63 3.89
C MET A 100 2.44 7.38 2.57
N TYR A 101 2.15 6.68 1.49
CA TYR A 101 1.99 7.23 0.16
C TYR A 101 0.54 7.10 -0.27
N LEU A 102 0.04 8.15 -0.93
CA LEU A 102 -1.27 8.17 -1.57
C LEU A 102 -1.09 8.47 -3.06
N HIS A 103 -1.54 7.53 -3.89
CA HIS A 103 -1.74 7.75 -5.33
C HIS A 103 -3.23 8.00 -5.57
N ARG A 104 -3.61 9.16 -6.14
CA ARG A 104 -5.03 9.60 -6.19
C ARG A 104 -5.88 8.83 -7.20
N ASN A 105 -5.25 8.23 -8.20
CA ASN A 105 -5.91 7.51 -9.28
C ASN A 105 -5.72 6.00 -9.12
N PRO A 106 -6.52 5.17 -9.81
CA PRO A 106 -6.17 3.76 -9.99
C PRO A 106 -4.73 3.64 -10.51
N ILE A 107 -4.00 2.66 -10.00
CA ILE A 107 -2.66 2.35 -10.50
C ILE A 107 -2.80 1.23 -11.52
N ARG A 108 -2.36 1.48 -12.75
CA ARG A 108 -2.17 0.42 -13.74
C ARG A 108 -0.75 -0.13 -13.58
N LEU A 109 -0.61 -1.43 -13.32
CA LEU A 109 0.70 -2.05 -13.05
C LEU A 109 1.69 -1.84 -14.22
N ALA A 110 1.20 -1.88 -15.45
CA ALA A 110 2.01 -1.73 -16.66
C ALA A 110 2.67 -0.35 -16.82
N ASP A 111 2.25 0.65 -16.05
CA ASP A 111 2.83 2.00 -16.10
C ASP A 111 4.12 2.11 -15.25
N TYR A 112 4.45 1.08 -14.47
CA TYR A 112 5.56 1.09 -13.52
C TYR A 112 6.35 -0.22 -13.53
N ASP A 113 7.62 -0.15 -13.12
CA ASP A 113 8.34 -1.36 -12.71
C ASP A 113 7.71 -1.89 -11.43
N TYR A 114 7.29 -3.16 -11.44
CA TYR A 114 6.68 -3.79 -10.29
C TYR A 114 7.12 -5.24 -10.09
N ASN A 115 6.98 -5.70 -8.86
CA ASN A 115 7.09 -7.10 -8.49
C ASN A 115 6.10 -7.44 -7.38
N ILE A 116 5.70 -8.70 -7.32
CA ILE A 116 4.74 -9.23 -6.36
C ILE A 116 5.51 -10.16 -5.43
N ILE A 117 5.34 -9.97 -4.12
CA ILE A 117 6.05 -10.73 -3.10
C ILE A 117 5.01 -11.28 -2.11
N GLU A 118 5.09 -12.57 -1.81
CA GLU A 118 4.44 -13.15 -0.65
C GLU A 118 5.26 -12.81 0.60
N VAL A 119 4.60 -12.23 1.59
CA VAL A 119 5.25 -11.78 2.83
C VAL A 119 5.43 -12.99 3.75
N PRO A 120 6.65 -13.24 4.27
CA PRO A 120 6.91 -14.36 5.17
C PRO A 120 6.26 -14.21 6.55
#